data_AF-A0A1C6FQ39-F1
#
_entry.id   AF-A0A1C6FQ39-F1
#
_cell.length_a   1.000
_cell.length_b   1.000
_cell.length_c   1.000
_cell.angle_alpha   90.00
_cell.angle_beta   90.00
_cell.angle_gamma   90.00
#
_symmetry.space_group_name_H-M   'P 1'
#
loop_
_entity.id
_entity.type
_entity.pdbx_description
1 polymer ?
#
loop_
_entity_poly.entity_id
_entity_poly.type
_entity_poly.pdbx_seq_one_letter_code
_entity_poly.pdbx_strand_id
1 'polypeptide(L)'
;MEITESVLTSVKKLLGIDEGYTHFDADIVMHINSVFSILTQMGVGPANGFSITGKDEGWSDFISGGAVLPLVKSYVGLKVRLLFDPPLSSAAVESMNRQISEFEWRLFVAADPVEPTSGKEELQNGA
;
A
#
# COMPACT_ATOMS: atom_id res chain seq x y z
N MET A 1 10.77 -9.04 16.56
CA MET A 1 11.04 -8.44 15.24
C MET A 1 10.77 -6.96 15.43
N GLU A 2 11.78 -6.10 15.31
CA GLU A 2 11.60 -4.64 15.40
C GLU A 2 10.51 -4.22 14.41
N ILE A 3 9.45 -3.59 14.92
CA ILE A 3 8.42 -2.96 14.08
C ILE A 3 9.05 -1.63 13.65
N THR A 4 9.67 -1.63 12.47
CA THR A 4 10.23 -0.41 11.91
C THR A 4 9.09 0.56 11.57
N GLU A 5 9.13 1.74 12.19
CA GLU A 5 8.14 2.80 11.94
C GLU A 5 8.45 3.58 10.66
N SER A 6 9.73 3.74 10.31
CA SER A 6 10.17 4.40 9.07
C SER A 6 9.69 3.66 7.82
N VAL A 7 9.10 4.40 6.89
CA VAL A 7 8.63 3.85 5.60
C VAL A 7 9.82 3.34 4.79
N LEU A 8 10.83 4.19 4.58
CA LEU A 8 12.00 3.86 3.76
C LEU A 8 12.75 2.65 4.32
N THR A 9 13.07 2.65 5.62
CA THR A 9 13.81 1.54 6.24
C THR A 9 13.02 0.24 6.16
N SER A 10 11.69 0.28 6.31
CA SER A 10 10.83 -0.90 6.17
C SER A 10 10.87 -1.47 4.76
N VAL A 11 10.80 -0.63 3.74
CA VAL A 11 10.82 -1.05 2.34
C VAL A 11 12.21 -1.56 1.94
N LYS A 12 13.29 -0.88 2.36
CA LYS A 12 14.67 -1.37 2.16
C LYS A 12 14.85 -2.78 2.73
N LYS A 13 14.35 -3.02 3.94
CA LYS A 13 14.37 -4.34 4.56
C LYS A 13 13.65 -5.41 3.73
N LEU A 14 12.49 -5.07 3.13
CA LEU A 14 11.75 -5.99 2.24
C LEU A 14 12.50 -6.29 0.93
N LEU A 15 13.32 -5.34 0.46
CA LEU A 15 14.21 -5.50 -0.69
C LEU A 15 15.52 -6.22 -0.33
N GLY A 16 15.80 -6.46 0.96
CA GLY A 16 17.06 -7.05 1.41
C GLY A 16 18.23 -6.07 1.43
N ILE A 17 17.94 -4.76 1.48
CA ILE A 17 18.94 -3.69 1.51
C ILE A 17 19.15 -3.25 2.97
N ASP A 18 20.42 -3.15 3.37
CA ASP A 18 20.79 -2.66 4.70
C ASP A 18 20.38 -1.18 4.89
N GLU A 19 19.94 -0.81 6.09
CA GLU A 19 19.51 0.55 6.40
C GLU A 19 20.61 1.59 6.12
N GLY A 20 21.87 1.26 6.43
CA GLY A 20 23.02 2.14 6.23
C GLY A 20 23.48 2.27 4.78
N TYR A 21 22.94 1.44 3.86
CA TYR A 21 23.29 1.51 2.45
C TYR A 21 22.39 2.49 1.70
N THR A 22 22.86 3.72 1.49
CA THR A 22 22.02 4.85 1.03
C THR A 22 22.05 5.11 -0.48
N HIS A 23 22.85 4.35 -1.26
CA HIS A 23 23.03 4.59 -2.69
C HIS A 23 21.73 4.55 -3.51
N PHE A 24 20.73 3.79 -3.07
CA PHE A 24 19.45 3.62 -3.75
C PHE A 24 18.30 4.38 -3.08
N ASP A 25 18.56 5.16 -2.02
CA ASP A 25 17.50 5.78 -1.24
C ASP A 25 16.64 6.71 -2.11
N ALA A 26 17.27 7.49 -3.00
CA ALA A 26 16.55 8.38 -3.91
C ALA A 26 15.57 7.64 -4.84
N ASP A 27 16.02 6.53 -5.44
CA ASP A 27 15.20 5.73 -6.35
C ASP A 27 14.06 5.03 -5.60
N ILE A 28 14.36 4.45 -4.44
CA ILE A 28 13.37 3.77 -3.59
C ILE A 28 12.33 4.77 -3.09
N VAL A 29 12.74 5.97 -2.65
CA VAL A 29 11.83 7.06 -2.26
C VAL A 29 10.91 7.45 -3.42
N MET A 30 11.45 7.62 -4.63
CA MET A 30 10.65 7.93 -5.82
C MET A 30 9.58 6.87 -6.08
N HIS A 31 9.92 5.58 -5.99
CA HIS A 31 8.98 4.50 -6.18
C HIS A 31 7.93 4.42 -5.06
N ILE A 32 8.33 4.60 -3.79
CA ILE A 32 7.41 4.66 -2.65
C ILE A 32 6.38 5.78 -2.85
N ASN A 33 6.83 6.99 -3.20
CA ASN A 33 5.95 8.14 -3.40
C ASN A 33 4.98 7.94 -4.58
N SER A 34 5.42 7.23 -5.62
CA SER A 34 4.55 6.83 -6.73
C SER A 34 3.43 5.88 -6.24
N VAL A 35 3.75 4.95 -5.35
CA VAL A 35 2.76 4.03 -4.78
C VAL A 35 1.83 4.74 -3.79
N PHE A 36 2.32 5.68 -2.98
CA PHE A 36 1.46 6.51 -2.13
C PHE A 36 0.48 7.37 -2.92
N SER A 37 0.89 7.87 -4.09
CA SER A 37 0.00 8.59 -4.99
C SER A 37 -1.15 7.69 -5.49
N ILE A 38 -0.87 6.43 -5.83
CA ILE A 38 -1.88 5.44 -6.21
C ILE A 38 -2.84 5.16 -5.05
N LEU A 39 -2.31 4.91 -3.85
CA LEU A 39 -3.12 4.66 -2.67
C LEU A 39 -4.04 5.85 -2.34
N THR A 40 -3.52 7.07 -2.45
CA THR A 40 -4.31 8.30 -2.24
C THR A 40 -5.47 8.39 -3.24
N GLN A 41 -5.21 8.09 -4.52
CA GLN A 41 -6.24 8.07 -5.56
C GLN A 41 -7.32 7.00 -5.32
N MET A 42 -6.97 5.90 -4.66
CA MET A 42 -7.91 4.87 -4.21
C MET A 42 -8.67 5.26 -2.92
N GLY A 43 -8.42 6.44 -2.35
CA GLY A 43 -9.01 6.87 -1.07
C GLY A 43 -8.29 6.35 0.17
N VAL A 44 -7.10 5.77 0.03
CA VAL A 44 -6.29 5.27 1.15
C VAL A 44 -5.20 6.29 1.52
N GLY A 45 -5.24 6.77 2.76
CA GLY A 45 -4.28 7.76 3.28
C GLY A 45 -4.81 9.20 3.20
N PRO A 46 -3.94 10.22 3.27
CA PRO A 46 -4.35 11.61 3.36
C PRO A 46 -4.86 12.14 2.01
N ALA A 47 -6.01 12.81 2.00
CA ALA A 47 -6.65 13.29 0.77
C ALA A 47 -5.79 14.27 -0.05
N ASN A 48 -4.89 15.02 0.59
CA ASN A 48 -3.98 15.95 -0.07
C ASN A 48 -2.69 15.27 -0.59
N GLY A 49 -2.61 13.95 -0.49
CA GLY A 49 -1.41 13.18 -0.78
C GLY A 49 -0.44 13.11 0.40
N PHE A 50 0.57 12.27 0.22
CA PHE A 50 1.66 12.06 1.16
C PHE A 50 2.92 11.70 0.39
N SER A 51 4.07 12.15 0.88
CA SER A 51 5.37 11.83 0.31
C SER A 51 6.42 11.80 1.39
N ILE A 52 7.39 10.92 1.23
CA ILE A 52 8.60 10.88 2.07
C ILE A 52 9.76 11.52 1.32
N THR A 53 10.69 12.09 2.09
CA THR A 53 11.95 12.63 1.60
C THR A 53 13.15 11.81 2.07
N GLY A 54 12.96 10.95 3.08
CA GLY A 54 14.00 10.05 3.57
C GLY A 54 13.48 9.04 4.57
N LYS A 55 14.22 8.88 5.67
CA LYS A 55 13.97 7.86 6.69
C LYS A 55 13.12 8.35 7.87
N ASP A 56 12.91 9.65 8.00
CA ASP A 56 12.29 10.24 9.18
C ASP A 56 10.77 10.10 9.14
N GLU A 57 10.18 10.00 7.94
CA GLU A 57 8.75 9.81 7.76
C GLU A 57 8.33 8.36 8.06
N GLY A 58 7.34 8.24 8.93
CA GLY A 58 6.82 6.98 9.42
C GLY A 58 5.53 6.54 8.73
N TRP A 59 5.19 5.26 8.90
CA TRP A 59 3.92 4.72 8.40
C TRP A 59 2.70 5.37 9.06
N SER A 60 2.82 5.80 10.32
CA SER A 60 1.78 6.52 11.04
C SER A 60 1.46 7.89 10.44
N ASP A 61 2.42 8.50 9.74
CA ASP A 61 2.23 9.80 9.08
C ASP A 61 1.40 9.67 7.80
N PHE A 62 1.45 8.50 7.15
CA PHE A 62 0.59 8.16 6.02
C PHE A 62 -0.79 7.68 6.46
N ILE A 63 -0.84 6.72 7.38
CA ILE A 63 -2.09 6.16 7.89
C ILE A 63 -1.96 5.82 9.37
N SER A 64 -2.73 6.52 10.19
CA SER A 64 -2.73 6.34 11.64
C SER A 64 -3.42 5.02 12.00
N GLY A 65 -2.64 3.93 12.09
CA GLY A 65 -2.96 2.66 12.76
C GLY A 65 -4.33 2.02 12.48
N GLY A 66 -4.36 0.80 11.94
CA GLY A 66 -5.62 0.06 11.75
C GLY A 66 -5.43 -1.30 11.12
N ALA A 67 -6.52 -2.06 10.98
CA ALA A 67 -6.51 -3.40 10.37
C ALA A 67 -5.92 -3.42 8.95
N VAL A 68 -5.96 -2.27 8.25
CA VAL A 68 -5.44 -2.11 6.89
C VAL A 68 -3.95 -1.78 6.82
N LEU A 69 -3.32 -1.32 7.91
CA LEU A 69 -1.91 -0.89 7.89
C LEU A 69 -0.96 -2.02 7.44
N PRO A 70 -1.08 -3.27 7.92
CA PRO A 70 -0.24 -4.37 7.41
C PRO A 70 -0.41 -4.63 5.91
N LEU A 71 -1.63 -4.44 5.38
CA LEU A 71 -1.94 -4.61 3.97
C LEU A 71 -1.29 -3.48 3.13
N VAL A 72 -1.36 -2.24 3.60
CA VAL A 72 -0.66 -1.09 2.99
C VAL A 72 0.84 -1.36 2.90
N LYS A 73 1.48 -1.76 4.01
CA LYS A 73 2.92 -2.08 4.03
C LYS A 73 3.28 -3.16 3.00
N SER A 74 2.46 -4.20 2.92
CA SER A 74 2.67 -5.33 1.99
C SER A 74 2.49 -4.90 0.52
N TYR A 75 1.45 -4.12 0.23
CA TYR A 75 1.18 -3.57 -1.10
C TYR A 75 2.33 -2.67 -1.57
N VAL A 76 2.77 -1.72 -0.74
CA VAL A 76 3.88 -0.81 -1.05
C VAL A 76 5.16 -1.61 -1.31
N GLY A 77 5.50 -2.57 -0.45
CA GLY A 77 6.69 -3.40 -0.62
C GLY A 77 6.70 -4.17 -1.94
N LEU A 78 5.59 -4.81 -2.31
CA LEU A 78 5.49 -5.58 -3.57
C LEU A 78 5.57 -4.68 -4.80
N LYS A 79 4.87 -3.53 -4.81
CA LYS A 79 4.91 -2.58 -5.92
C LYS A 79 6.29 -1.97 -6.10
N VAL A 80 6.94 -1.56 -5.02
CA VAL A 80 8.31 -1.03 -5.07
C VAL A 80 9.28 -2.10 -5.56
N ARG A 81 9.14 -3.36 -5.10
CA ARG A 81 9.96 -4.46 -5.60
C ARG A 81 9.85 -4.64 -7.11
N LEU A 82 8.64 -4.62 -7.66
CA LEU A 82 8.46 -4.73 -9.12
C LEU A 82 9.03 -3.55 -9.91
N LEU A 83 9.01 -2.33 -9.33
CA LEU A 83 9.53 -1.13 -10.00
C LEU A 83 11.05 -1.03 -9.94
N PHE A 84 11.65 -1.45 -8.82
CA PHE A 84 13.06 -1.25 -8.52
C PHE A 84 13.94 -2.46 -8.88
N ASP A 85 13.56 -3.65 -8.41
CA ASP A 85 14.33 -4.89 -8.58
C ASP A 85 13.37 -6.07 -8.85
N PRO A 86 12.73 -6.08 -10.04
CA PRO A 86 11.73 -7.09 -10.37
C PRO A 86 12.36 -8.49 -10.40
N PRO A 87 11.65 -9.54 -9.93
CA PRO A 87 12.13 -10.90 -10.05
C PRO A 87 12.37 -11.30 -11.52
N LEU A 88 13.48 -12.01 -11.77
CA LEU A 88 13.77 -12.55 -13.10
C LEU A 88 12.80 -13.68 -13.51
N SER A 89 12.17 -14.33 -12.53
CA SER A 89 11.22 -15.42 -12.77
C SER A 89 9.84 -14.87 -13.13
N SER A 90 9.36 -15.21 -14.32
CA SER A 90 8.01 -14.85 -14.78
C SER A 90 6.91 -15.38 -13.84
N ALA A 91 7.08 -16.59 -13.29
CA ALA A 91 6.15 -17.16 -12.32
C ALA A 91 6.11 -16.35 -11.01
N ALA A 92 7.26 -15.83 -10.57
CA ALA A 92 7.33 -14.95 -9.40
C ALA A 92 6.67 -13.60 -9.67
N VAL A 93 6.90 -13.00 -10.85
CA VAL A 93 6.23 -11.77 -11.29
C VAL A 93 4.72 -11.95 -11.34
N GLU A 94 4.23 -13.05 -11.92
CA GLU A 94 2.79 -13.33 -12.00
C GLU A 94 2.17 -13.52 -10.60
N SER A 95 2.85 -14.24 -9.70
CA SER A 95 2.42 -14.39 -8.31
C SER A 95 2.35 -13.06 -7.56
N MET A 96 3.35 -12.19 -7.75
CA MET A 96 3.34 -10.85 -7.14
C MET A 96 2.21 -9.98 -7.70
N ASN A 97 1.99 -10.01 -9.03
CA ASN A 97 0.89 -9.27 -9.65
C ASN A 97 -0.48 -9.72 -9.14
N ARG A 98 -0.71 -11.03 -8.96
CA ARG A 98 -1.97 -11.53 -8.35
C ARG A 98 -2.18 -11.00 -6.93
N GLN A 99 -1.14 -11.03 -6.10
CA GLN A 99 -1.20 -10.50 -4.73
C GLN A 99 -1.46 -8.98 -4.73
N ILE A 100 -0.76 -8.24 -5.60
CA ILE A 100 -0.96 -6.79 -5.77
C ILE A 100 -2.41 -6.50 -6.14
N SER A 101 -2.98 -7.21 -7.13
CA SER A 101 -4.37 -7.00 -7.55
C SER A 101 -5.37 -7.30 -6.43
N GLU A 102 -5.15 -8.37 -5.65
CA GLU A 102 -5.99 -8.67 -4.49
C GLU A 102 -5.90 -7.55 -3.43
N PHE A 103 -4.70 -7.09 -3.12
CA PHE A 103 -4.48 -6.06 -2.11
C PHE A 103 -5.08 -4.72 -2.55
N GLU A 104 -4.92 -4.36 -3.83
CA GLU A 104 -5.49 -3.15 -4.42
C GLU A 104 -7.02 -3.15 -4.29
N TRP A 105 -7.66 -4.28 -4.65
CA TRP A 105 -9.10 -4.45 -4.48
C TRP A 105 -9.54 -4.31 -3.02
N ARG A 106 -8.86 -5.00 -2.10
CA ARG A 106 -9.20 -4.94 -0.66
C ARG A 106 -9.02 -3.54 -0.08
N LEU A 107 -7.96 -2.85 -0.47
CA LEU A 107 -7.67 -1.49 -0.04
C LEU A 107 -8.71 -0.50 -0.60
N PHE A 108 -9.11 -0.68 -1.86
CA PHE A 108 -10.17 0.11 -2.47
C PHE A 108 -11.52 -0.07 -1.75
N VAL A 109 -11.93 -1.32 -1.50
CA VAL A 109 -13.17 -1.63 -0.75
C VAL A 109 -13.11 -1.11 0.68
N ALA A 110 -11.93 -1.11 1.33
CA ALA A 110 -11.78 -0.58 2.67
C ALA A 110 -11.85 0.96 2.72
N ALA A 111 -11.47 1.64 1.65
CA ALA A 111 -11.54 3.09 1.51
C ALA A 111 -12.96 3.58 1.17
N ASP A 112 -13.72 2.80 0.41
CA ASP A 112 -15.12 3.06 0.07
C ASP A 112 -16.00 1.88 0.53
N PRO A 113 -16.31 1.78 1.83
CA PRO A 113 -17.10 0.68 2.35
C PRO A 113 -18.51 0.77 1.76
N VAL A 114 -18.90 -0.26 1.00
CA VAL A 114 -20.28 -0.41 0.49
C VAL A 114 -21.23 -0.28 1.68
N GLU A 115 -22.02 0.79 1.72
CA GLU A 115 -23.04 0.92 2.75
C GLU A 115 -23.98 -0.28 2.64
N PRO A 116 -24.30 -0.95 3.76
CA PRO A 116 -25.27 -2.02 3.73
C PRO A 116 -26.57 -1.41 3.22
N THR A 117 -27.04 -1.86 2.06
CA THR A 117 -28.37 -1.54 1.55
C THR A 117 -29.36 -2.12 2.55
N SER A 118 -29.74 -1.33 3.55
CA SER A 118 -30.87 -1.65 4.42
C SER A 118 -32.07 -1.75 3.49
N GLY A 119 -32.47 -2.98 3.18
CA GLY A 119 -33.54 -3.26 2.22
C GLY A 119 -34.78 -2.48 2.57
N LYS A 120 -35.10 -1.46 1.76
CA LYS A 120 -36.47 -1.02 1.60
C LYS A 120 -37.10 -1.96 0.58
N GLU A 121 -37.38 -3.19 1.01
CA GLU A 121 -38.40 -4.00 0.34
C GLU A 121 -39.72 -3.27 0.58
N GLU A 122 -40.12 -2.43 -0.37
CA GLU A 122 -41.49 -1.96 -0.45
C GLU A 122 -42.37 -3.21 -0.66
N LEU A 123 -43.03 -3.64 0.40
CA LEU A 123 -44.09 -4.64 0.35
C LEU A 123 -45.16 -4.13 -0.64
N GLN A 124 -45.10 -4.59 -1.88
CA GLN A 124 -46.17 -4.45 -2.86
C GLN A 124 -47.35 -5.32 -2.39
N ASN A 125 -48.12 -4.77 -1.46
CA ASN A 125 -49.49 -5.20 -1.21
C ASN A 125 -50.42 -4.29 -2.01
N GLY A 126 -50.79 -4.71 -3.22
CA GLY A 126 -51.93 -4.19 -3.98
C GLY A 126 -52.58 -5.38 -4.68
N ALA A 127 -53.64 -5.95 -4.11
CA ALA A 127 -55.05 -5.56 -4.26
C ALA A 127 -55.68 -6.22 -5.50
#